data_AF-A0A535LMN1-F1
#
_entry.id   AF-A0A535LMN1-F1
#
_cell.length_a   1.000
_cell.length_b   1.000
_cell.length_c   1.000
_cell.angle_alpha   90.00
_cell.angle_beta   90.00
_cell.angle_gamma   90.00
#
_symmetry.space_group_name_H-M   'P 1'
#
loop_
_entity.id
_entity.type
_entity.pdbx_description
1 polymer ?
#
loop_
_entity_poly.entity_id
_entity_poly.type
_entity_poly.pdbx_seq_one_letter_code
_entity_poly.pdbx_strand_id
1 'polypeptide(L)'
;SLATVALAQRNITESGLPNINVLPSDGAQAVLSQHFDLVVTNPPFHQGGIQTTEIAERFIREAAHVLRPQGRFYLVANRFLKYEPTLKAHFNNITEVGGNTRFKVLLALP
;
A
#
# COMPACT_ATOMS: atom_id res chain seq x y z
N SER A 1 -14.03 1.87 5.40
CA SER A 1 -15.51 1.83 5.53
C SER A 1 -16.13 2.67 4.42
N LEU A 2 -17.44 2.59 4.17
CA LEU A 2 -18.11 3.46 3.19
C LEU A 2 -17.95 4.95 3.55
N ALA A 3 -17.88 5.28 4.85
CA ALA A 3 -17.59 6.65 5.31
C ALA A 3 -16.19 7.14 4.87
N THR A 4 -15.16 6.28 4.94
CA THR A 4 -13.81 6.62 4.45
C THR A 4 -13.81 6.89 2.93
N VAL A 5 -14.55 6.09 2.17
CA VAL A 5 -14.69 6.26 0.71
C VAL A 5 -15.38 7.59 0.39
N ALA A 6 -16.48 7.91 1.09
CA ALA A 6 -17.19 9.17 0.92
C ALA A 6 -16.32 10.39 1.28
N LEU A 7 -15.53 10.30 2.37
CA LEU A 7 -14.59 11.37 2.75
C LEU A 7 -13.50 11.56 1.69
N ALA A 8 -12.90 10.48 1.19
CA ALA A 8 -11.89 10.56 0.13
C ALA A 8 -12.47 11.20 -1.14
N GLN A 9 -13.69 10.80 -1.54
CA GLN A 9 -14.37 11.38 -2.71
C GLN A 9 -14.63 12.87 -2.53
N ARG A 10 -15.03 13.30 -1.32
CA ARG A 10 -15.22 14.72 -1.00
C ARG A 10 -13.91 15.50 -1.11
N ASN A 11 -12.83 15.00 -0.52
CA ASN A 11 -11.52 15.65 -0.58
C ASN A 11 -11.03 15.82 -2.03
N ILE A 12 -11.31 14.84 -2.89
CA ILE A 12 -10.96 14.92 -4.32
C ILE A 12 -11.77 16.02 -5.02
N THR A 13 -13.09 16.07 -4.81
CA THR A 13 -13.94 17.12 -5.38
C THR A 13 -13.45 18.52 -4.95
N GLU A 14 -13.07 18.67 -3.69
CA GLU A 14 -12.57 19.95 -3.14
C GLU A 14 -11.16 20.29 -3.67
N SER A 15 -10.34 19.29 -4.01
CA SER A 15 -8.99 19.52 -4.56
C SER A 15 -8.96 20.01 -6.01
N GLY A 16 -10.03 19.79 -6.77
CA GLY A 16 -10.09 20.10 -8.21
C GLY A 16 -9.21 19.23 -9.10
N LEU A 17 -8.61 18.16 -8.56
CA LEU A 17 -7.76 17.24 -9.34
C LEU A 17 -8.61 16.35 -10.25
N PRO A 18 -8.30 16.30 -11.57
CA PRO A 18 -8.99 15.39 -12.49
C PRO A 18 -8.43 13.96 -12.40
N ASN A 19 -9.16 13.00 -12.98
CA ASN A 19 -8.71 11.61 -13.19
C ASN A 19 -8.42 10.80 -11.92
N ILE A 20 -9.22 10.97 -10.86
CA ILE A 20 -9.10 10.19 -9.63
C ILE A 20 -10.35 9.32 -9.45
N ASN A 21 -10.13 8.01 -9.29
CA ASN A 21 -11.17 7.04 -8.96
C ASN A 21 -11.04 6.62 -7.50
N VAL A 22 -12.12 6.74 -6.72
CA VAL A 22 -12.20 6.20 -5.36
C VAL A 22 -13.11 4.98 -5.37
N LEU A 23 -12.56 3.84 -4.97
CA LEU A 23 -13.27 2.56 -5.02
C LEU A 23 -13.41 1.99 -3.61
N PRO A 24 -14.62 1.61 -3.16
CA PRO A 24 -14.75 0.68 -2.05
C PRO A 24 -14.17 -0.67 -2.46
N SER A 25 -13.25 -1.20 -1.67
CA SER A 25 -12.58 -2.47 -1.96
C SER A 25 -12.14 -3.17 -0.67
N ASP A 26 -12.10 -4.50 -0.71
CA ASP A 26 -11.39 -5.32 0.28
C ASP A 26 -10.01 -5.67 -0.26
N GLY A 27 -8.97 -4.99 0.25
CA GLY A 27 -7.65 -5.01 -0.37
C GLY A 27 -7.70 -4.47 -1.80
N ALA A 28 -7.01 -5.14 -2.73
CA ALA A 28 -6.98 -4.77 -4.15
C ALA A 28 -8.09 -5.41 -5.00
N GLN A 29 -9.09 -6.08 -4.40
CA GLN A 29 -10.13 -6.83 -5.15
C GLN A 29 -10.79 -6.04 -6.28
N ALA A 30 -11.08 -4.75 -6.08
CA ALA A 30 -11.71 -3.91 -7.10
C ALA A 30 -10.82 -3.63 -8.33
N VAL A 31 -9.53 -3.96 -8.28
CA VAL A 31 -8.54 -3.61 -9.31
C VAL A 31 -7.63 -4.78 -9.72
N LEU A 32 -7.95 -6.03 -9.35
CA LEU A 32 -7.08 -7.19 -9.65
C LEU A 32 -6.86 -7.45 -11.15
N SER A 33 -7.77 -7.02 -12.01
CA SER A 33 -7.62 -7.13 -13.48
C SER A 33 -6.84 -5.98 -14.12
N GLN A 34 -6.40 -5.00 -13.32
CA GLN A 34 -5.68 -3.82 -13.77
C GLN A 34 -4.20 -3.92 -13.41
N HIS A 35 -3.38 -3.15 -14.13
CA HIS A 35 -1.95 -3.10 -13.90
C HIS A 35 -1.48 -1.65 -13.72
N PHE A 36 -0.63 -1.42 -12.72
CA PHE A 36 -0.19 -0.10 -12.31
C PHE A 36 1.34 0.04 -12.45
N ASP A 37 1.78 1.26 -12.77
CA ASP A 37 3.21 1.62 -12.76
C ASP A 37 3.72 1.91 -11.33
N LEU A 38 2.80 2.24 -10.42
CA LEU A 38 3.10 2.63 -9.07
C LEU A 38 1.98 2.17 -8.13
N VAL A 39 2.34 1.51 -7.05
CA VAL A 39 1.45 1.21 -5.93
C VAL A 39 2.08 1.79 -4.66
N VAL A 40 1.28 2.51 -3.87
CA VAL A 40 1.73 3.14 -2.62
C VAL A 40 0.79 2.73 -1.50
N THR A 41 1.33 2.45 -0.31
CA THR A 41 0.49 2.13 0.85
C THR A 41 1.12 2.54 2.18
N ASN A 42 0.25 2.92 3.11
CA ASN A 42 0.54 3.08 4.54
C ASN A 42 -0.45 2.17 5.29
N PRO A 43 -0.14 0.87 5.43
CA PRO A 43 -1.08 -0.11 5.94
C PRO A 43 -1.41 0.14 7.42
N PRO A 44 -2.60 -0.26 7.88
CA PRO A 44 -2.91 -0.23 9.30
C PRO A 44 -1.95 -1.15 10.08
N PHE A 45 -1.59 -0.75 11.29
CA PHE A 45 -0.60 -1.46 12.11
C PHE A 45 -1.11 -1.86 13.52
N HIS A 46 -2.36 -1.53 13.84
CA HIS A 46 -3.06 -2.00 15.04
C HIS A 46 -4.53 -2.28 14.69
N GLN A 47 -5.04 -3.45 15.05
CA GLN A 47 -6.46 -3.76 15.01
C GLN A 47 -6.89 -4.24 16.40
N GLY A 48 -7.72 -3.46 17.09
CA GLY A 48 -8.21 -3.81 18.43
C GLY A 48 -7.13 -3.90 19.51
N GLY A 49 -6.01 -3.19 19.37
CA GLY A 49 -4.88 -3.22 20.32
C GLY A 49 -3.88 -4.35 20.07
N ILE A 50 -4.14 -5.24 19.11
CA ILE A 50 -3.21 -6.29 18.68
C ILE A 50 -2.48 -5.80 17.42
N GLN A 51 -1.15 -5.95 17.41
CA GLN A 51 -0.37 -5.73 16.20
C GLN A 51 -0.56 -6.91 15.26
N THR A 52 -1.17 -6.64 14.10
CA THR A 52 -1.40 -7.63 13.06
C THR A 52 -0.61 -7.23 11.81
N THR A 53 0.25 -8.12 11.32
CA THR A 53 0.99 -7.90 10.06
C THR A 53 0.21 -8.43 8.87
N GLU A 54 -0.81 -9.27 9.09
CA GLU A 54 -1.52 -10.05 8.07
C GLU A 54 -2.15 -9.16 6.99
N ILE A 55 -2.76 -8.03 7.37
CA ILE A 55 -3.35 -7.08 6.43
C ILE A 55 -2.27 -6.42 5.56
N ALA A 56 -1.18 -5.98 6.19
CA ALA A 56 -0.06 -5.36 5.48
C ALA A 56 0.63 -6.36 4.54
N GLU A 57 0.82 -7.60 4.99
CA GLU A 57 1.36 -8.69 4.19
C GLU A 57 0.46 -9.03 3.01
N ARG A 58 -0.87 -9.02 3.20
CA ARG A 58 -1.82 -9.15 2.09
C ARG A 58 -1.67 -8.02 1.08
N PHE A 59 -1.53 -6.78 1.53
CA PHE A 59 -1.30 -5.64 0.63
C PHE A 59 0.00 -5.79 -0.17
N ILE A 60 1.06 -6.32 0.44
CA ILE A 60 2.32 -6.61 -0.26
C ILE A 60 2.09 -7.63 -1.39
N ARG A 61 1.39 -8.73 -1.11
CA ARG A 61 1.06 -9.76 -2.11
C ARG A 61 0.23 -9.23 -3.26
N GLU A 62 -0.82 -8.49 -2.93
CA GLU A 62 -1.75 -7.94 -3.91
C GLU A 62 -1.08 -6.82 -4.73
N ALA A 63 -0.19 -6.02 -4.12
CA ALA A 63 0.61 -5.03 -4.84
C ALA A 63 1.52 -5.69 -5.88
N ALA A 64 2.22 -6.77 -5.52
CA ALA A 64 3.05 -7.52 -6.47
C ALA A 64 2.23 -8.08 -7.65
N HIS A 65 0.98 -8.49 -7.40
CA HIS A 65 0.09 -9.01 -8.44
C HIS A 65 -0.36 -7.93 -9.45
N VAL A 66 -0.69 -6.73 -8.98
CA VAL A 66 -1.24 -5.65 -9.84
C VAL A 66 -0.16 -4.72 -10.42
N LEU A 67 1.12 -4.98 -10.16
CA LEU A 67 2.21 -4.17 -10.70
C LEU A 67 2.62 -4.64 -12.10
N ARG A 68 2.97 -3.68 -12.96
CA ARG A 68 3.66 -3.98 -14.23
C ARG A 68 5.10 -4.45 -13.95
N PRO A 69 5.78 -5.14 -14.90
CA PRO A 69 7.16 -5.61 -14.72
C PRO A 69 8.19 -4.54 -14.34
N GLN A 70 7.95 -3.27 -14.66
CA GLN A 70 8.81 -2.13 -14.31
C GLN A 70 8.16 -1.20 -13.27
N GLY A 71 7.10 -1.67 -12.62
CA GLY A 71 6.36 -0.94 -11.62
C GLY A 71 7.15 -0.78 -10.33
N ARG A 72 6.70 0.14 -9.48
CA ARG A 72 7.31 0.42 -8.18
C ARG A 72 6.28 0.25 -7.06
N PHE A 73 6.69 -0.40 -5.99
CA PHE A 73 5.89 -0.46 -4.76
C PHE A 73 6.55 0.36 -3.66
N TYR A 74 5.77 1.23 -2.99
CA TYR A 74 6.21 1.94 -1.80
C TYR A 74 5.34 1.58 -0.60
N LEU A 75 5.99 1.26 0.51
CA LEU A 75 5.34 0.93 1.77
C LEU A 75 5.95 1.76 2.90
N VAL A 76 5.10 2.47 3.64
CA VAL A 76 5.48 3.13 4.89
C VAL A 76 5.16 2.21 6.06
N ALA A 77 6.08 2.06 7.01
CA ALA A 77 5.87 1.25 8.20
C ALA A 77 6.57 1.82 9.44
N ASN A 78 6.08 1.48 10.63
CA ASN A 78 6.87 1.67 11.85
C ASN A 78 8.14 0.78 11.78
N ARG A 79 9.26 1.28 12.29
CA ARG A 79 10.56 0.57 12.16
C ARG A 79 10.58 -0.82 12.79
N PHE A 80 9.86 -1.02 13.89
CA PHE A 80 9.80 -2.29 14.61
C PHE A 80 9.03 -3.39 13.84
N LEU A 81 8.22 -3.02 12.84
CA LEU A 81 7.49 -3.97 12.00
C LEU A 81 8.43 -4.54 10.94
N LYS A 82 8.43 -5.86 10.82
CA LYS A 82 9.33 -6.62 9.93
C LYS A 82 8.57 -7.11 8.71
N TYR A 83 8.43 -6.27 7.69
CA TYR A 83 7.79 -6.61 6.41
C TYR A 83 8.76 -7.12 5.35
N GLU A 84 10.06 -6.99 5.61
CA GLU A 84 11.13 -7.41 4.72
C GLU A 84 11.05 -8.88 4.28
N PRO A 85 10.68 -9.86 5.15
CA PRO A 85 10.51 -11.24 4.71
C PRO A 85 9.43 -11.39 3.62
N THR A 86 8.26 -10.79 3.82
CA THR A 86 7.15 -10.84 2.86
C THR A 86 7.50 -10.06 1.59
N LEU A 87 8.13 -8.90 1.71
CA LEU A 87 8.63 -8.17 0.54
C LEU A 87 9.60 -9.04 -0.28
N LYS A 88 10.56 -9.70 0.36
CA LYS A 88 11.56 -10.56 -0.32
C LYS A 88 10.95 -11.78 -0.99
N ALA A 89 9.78 -12.23 -0.53
CA ALA A 89 9.07 -13.34 -1.15
C ALA A 89 8.34 -12.94 -2.46
N HIS A 90 8.09 -11.65 -2.67
CA HIS A 90 7.25 -11.14 -3.77
C HIS A 90 7.94 -10.12 -4.68
N PHE A 91 9.14 -9.63 -4.31
CA PHE A 91 9.89 -8.60 -5.03
C PHE A 91 11.38 -8.95 -5.07
N ASN A 92 12.04 -8.64 -6.19
CA ASN A 92 13.47 -8.90 -6.39
C ASN A 92 14.38 -7.94 -5.63
N ASN A 93 14.03 -6.65 -5.56
CA ASN A 93 14.89 -5.63 -4.93
C ASN A 93 14.10 -4.79 -3.94
N ILE A 94 14.66 -4.61 -2.74
CA ILE A 94 14.04 -3.86 -1.63
C ILE A 94 15.06 -2.93 -1.01
N THR A 95 14.72 -1.65 -0.91
CA THR A 95 15.60 -0.61 -0.35
C THR A 95 14.81 0.32 0.57
N GLU A 96 15.44 0.76 1.67
CA GLU A 96 14.92 1.89 2.45
C GLU A 96 15.30 3.18 1.73
N VAL A 97 14.31 3.96 1.32
CA VAL A 97 14.49 5.20 0.52
C VAL A 97 14.20 6.47 1.32
N GLY A 98 13.75 6.32 2.55
CA GLY A 98 13.46 7.44 3.43
C GLY A 98 12.90 6.97 4.77
N GLY A 99 12.76 7.91 5.71
CA GLY A 99 12.22 7.62 7.03
C GLY A 99 12.75 8.57 8.09
N ASN A 100 12.38 8.28 9.34
CA ASN A 100 12.88 8.96 10.53
C ASN A 100 13.08 7.93 11.65
N THR A 101 13.21 8.34 12.92
CA THR A 101 13.40 7.41 14.04
C THR A 101 12.22 6.46 14.27
N ARG A 102 11.02 6.80 13.81
CA ARG A 102 9.78 6.05 14.04
C ARG A 102 9.36 5.23 12.82
N PHE A 103 9.51 5.79 11.63
CA PHE A 103 9.02 5.21 10.38
C PHE A 103 10.15 4.95 9.38
N LYS A 104 9.95 3.95 8.53
CA LYS A 104 10.75 3.67 7.33
C LYS A 104 9.85 3.65 6.10
N VAL A 105 10.39 4.09 4.97
CA VAL A 105 9.77 4.01 3.65
C VAL A 105 10.59 2.99 2.85
N LEU A 106 9.94 1.89 2.50
CA LEU A 106 10.54 0.81 1.72
C LEU A 106 10.07 0.94 0.27
N LEU A 107 11.02 0.93 -0.67
CA LEU A 107 10.79 0.74 -2.10
C LEU A 107 11.05 -0.72 -2.44
N ALA A 108 10.09 -1.37 -3.11
CA ALA A 108 10.24 -2.70 -3.68
C ALA A 108 10.00 -2.69 -5.20
N LEU A 109 10.85 -3.40 -5.93
CA LEU A 109 10.81 -3.54 -7.38
C LEU A 109 10.57 -5.03 -7.73
N PRO A 110 9.67 -5.33 -8.70
CA PRO A 110 9.34 -6.70 -9.10
C PRO A 110 10.55 -7.59 -9.32
#